data_AF-A0A7W0MAE0-F1
#
_entry.id   AF-A0A7W0MAE0-F1
#
_cell.length_a   1.000
_cell.length_b   1.000
_cell.length_c   1.000
_cell.angle_alpha   90.00
_cell.angle_beta   90.00
_cell.angle_gamma   90.00
#
_symmetry.space_group_name_H-M   'P 1'
#
loop_
_entity.id
_entity.type
_entity.pdbx_description
1 polymer ?
#
loop_
_entity_poly.entity_id
_entity_poly.type
_entity_poly.pdbx_seq_one_letter_code
_entity_poly.pdbx_strand_id
1 'polypeptide(L)'
;MAGTEWAPMDGGWTIGTAGSEGGIILRDDEHPLGSRITLERGGSTAPFAVTCGIYGSMFHTAFAGTEAEASAKYDAMRNRLSELLALPDDNREAYYAALDCFVNDF
;
A
#
# COMPACT_ATOMS: atom_id res chain seq x y z
N MET A 1 -21.68 -8.59 -4.03
CA MET A 1 -20.67 -8.92 -3.01
C MET A 1 -19.39 -8.24 -3.47
N ALA A 2 -19.01 -7.12 -2.85
CA ALA A 2 -17.66 -6.59 -3.04
C ALA A 2 -16.70 -7.64 -2.47
N GLY A 3 -15.61 -7.95 -3.19
CA GLY A 3 -14.63 -8.93 -2.70
C GLY A 3 -14.08 -8.52 -1.33
N THR A 4 -13.68 -9.48 -0.52
CA THR A 4 -13.02 -9.23 0.78
C THR A 4 -11.51 -9.45 0.70
N GLU A 5 -10.98 -9.56 -0.51
CA GLU A 5 -9.58 -9.88 -0.75
C GLU A 5 -9.00 -8.85 -1.70
N TRP A 6 -7.71 -8.58 -1.52
CA TRP A 6 -6.91 -7.80 -2.46
C TRP A 6 -6.94 -8.46 -3.84
N ALA A 7 -7.05 -7.62 -4.87
CA ALA A 7 -6.98 -8.03 -6.26
C ALA A 7 -6.00 -7.14 -7.02
N PRO A 8 -5.43 -7.60 -8.14
CA PRO A 8 -4.61 -6.75 -8.98
C PRO A 8 -5.36 -5.49 -9.42
N MET A 9 -4.73 -4.33 -9.24
CA MET A 9 -5.29 -3.05 -9.67
C MET A 9 -5.57 -3.06 -11.18
N ASP A 10 -6.76 -2.59 -11.58
CA ASP A 10 -7.22 -2.60 -12.99
C ASP A 10 -7.00 -3.95 -13.70
N GLY A 11 -7.17 -5.06 -12.96
CA GLY A 11 -6.93 -6.40 -13.51
C GLY A 11 -5.47 -6.68 -13.88
N GLY A 12 -4.52 -5.95 -13.29
CA GLY A 12 -3.07 -6.08 -13.51
C GLY A 12 -2.54 -5.23 -14.67
N TRP A 13 -3.36 -4.36 -15.27
CA TRP A 13 -2.95 -3.54 -16.43
C TRP A 13 -1.94 -2.45 -16.07
N THR A 14 -1.79 -2.13 -14.79
CA THR A 14 -0.84 -1.14 -14.29
C THR A 14 0.60 -1.67 -14.24
N ILE A 15 0.80 -2.99 -14.22
CA ILE A 15 2.14 -3.60 -14.13
C ILE A 15 2.99 -3.21 -15.35
N GLY A 16 4.23 -2.78 -15.09
CA GLY A 16 5.14 -2.30 -16.14
C GLY A 16 4.92 -0.85 -16.57
N THR A 17 3.89 -0.18 -16.06
CA THR A 17 3.67 1.26 -16.28
C THR A 17 4.38 2.09 -15.21
N ALA A 18 4.37 3.42 -15.37
CA ALA A 18 4.95 4.33 -14.39
C ALA A 18 4.04 4.46 -13.16
N GLY A 19 4.63 4.38 -11.97
CA GLY A 19 3.92 4.65 -10.71
C GLY A 19 4.14 6.08 -10.19
N SER A 20 3.59 6.34 -9.01
CA SER A 20 3.57 7.68 -8.39
C SER A 20 4.95 8.20 -8.01
N GLU A 21 5.90 7.32 -7.72
CA GLU A 21 7.28 7.71 -7.37
C GLU A 21 8.20 7.77 -8.61
N GLY A 22 7.60 7.65 -9.80
CA GLY A 22 8.28 7.71 -11.10
C GLY A 22 9.01 6.43 -11.48
N GLY A 23 8.86 5.35 -10.70
CA GLY A 23 9.43 4.04 -11.02
C GLY A 23 8.50 3.21 -11.91
N ILE A 24 8.97 2.01 -12.28
CA ILE A 24 8.15 1.01 -12.98
C ILE A 24 7.44 0.14 -11.94
N ILE A 25 6.12 0.02 -12.08
CA ILE A 25 5.29 -0.80 -11.21
C ILE A 25 5.64 -2.29 -11.38
N LEU A 26 5.98 -2.93 -10.25
CA LEU A 26 6.25 -4.37 -10.15
C LEU A 26 5.08 -5.15 -9.55
N ARG A 27 4.38 -4.56 -8.57
CA ARG A 27 3.18 -5.12 -7.92
C ARG A 27 2.20 -3.98 -7.66
N ASP A 28 0.91 -4.24 -7.82
CA ASP A 28 -0.12 -3.23 -7.62
C ASP A 28 -1.45 -3.91 -7.33
N ASP A 29 -1.88 -3.81 -6.07
CA ASP A 29 -3.10 -4.45 -5.58
C ASP A 29 -4.05 -3.39 -5.01
N GLU A 30 -5.34 -3.62 -5.19
CA GLU A 30 -6.42 -2.84 -4.58
C GLU A 30 -7.29 -3.74 -3.69
N HIS A 31 -7.67 -3.20 -2.54
CA HIS A 31 -8.63 -3.79 -1.62
C HIS A 31 -10.00 -3.16 -1.82
N PRO A 32 -11.10 -3.94 -1.91
CA PRO A 32 -12.44 -3.40 -2.16
C PRO A 32 -13.01 -2.50 -1.06
N LEU A 33 -12.38 -2.49 0.13
CA LEU A 33 -12.67 -1.52 1.20
C LEU A 33 -11.97 -0.16 1.00
N GLY A 34 -11.37 0.09 -0.17
CA GLY A 34 -10.85 1.40 -0.56
C GLY A 34 -9.39 1.63 -0.18
N SER A 35 -8.53 0.64 -0.41
CA SER A 35 -7.07 0.80 -0.25
C SER A 35 -6.34 0.29 -1.47
N ARG A 36 -5.20 0.91 -1.80
CA ARG A 36 -4.30 0.46 -2.86
C ARG A 36 -2.87 0.43 -2.35
N ILE A 37 -2.08 -0.52 -2.82
CA ILE A 37 -0.66 -0.61 -2.53
C ILE A 37 0.13 -1.00 -3.78
N THR A 38 1.18 -0.25 -4.06
CA THR A 38 2.00 -0.33 -5.26
C THR A 38 3.47 -0.45 -4.87
N LEU A 39 4.18 -1.42 -5.45
CA LEU A 39 5.64 -1.54 -5.41
C LEU A 39 6.21 -1.07 -6.74
N GLU A 40 7.13 -0.11 -6.68
CA GLU A 40 7.82 0.46 -7.83
C GLU A 40 9.33 0.22 -7.76
N ARG A 41 9.98 0.11 -8.92
CA ARG A 41 11.44 0.06 -9.06
C ARG A 41 11.95 1.19 -9.94
N GLY A 42 13.08 1.79 -9.54
CA GLY A 42 13.77 2.82 -10.31
C GLY A 42 13.15 4.21 -10.16
N GLY A 43 12.55 4.50 -9.00
CA GLY A 43 12.04 5.83 -8.67
C GLY A 43 13.16 6.85 -8.42
N SER A 44 12.77 8.10 -8.20
CA SER A 44 13.71 9.22 -8.04
C SER A 44 14.37 9.30 -6.65
N THR A 45 13.66 8.86 -5.61
CA THR A 45 14.11 8.97 -4.20
C THR A 45 14.96 7.78 -3.77
N ALA A 46 14.58 6.56 -4.17
CA ALA A 46 15.25 5.33 -3.80
C ALA A 46 15.09 4.26 -4.91
N PRO A 47 15.92 3.21 -4.93
CA PRO A 47 15.83 2.16 -5.93
C PRO A 47 14.47 1.45 -5.96
N PHE A 48 13.80 1.35 -4.82
CA PHE A 48 12.45 0.81 -4.70
C PHE A 48 11.60 1.68 -3.77
N ALA A 49 10.32 1.77 -4.07
CA ALA A 49 9.33 2.45 -3.25
C ALA A 49 8.07 1.60 -3.14
N VAL A 50 7.49 1.55 -1.95
CA VAL A 50 6.18 0.95 -1.69
C VAL A 50 5.25 2.08 -1.27
N THR A 51 4.32 2.44 -2.15
CA THR A 51 3.32 3.47 -1.89
C THR A 51 1.99 2.80 -1.61
N CYS A 52 1.30 3.24 -0.56
CA CYS A 52 -0.04 2.79 -0.25
C CYS A 52 -0.94 3.95 0.17
N GLY A 53 -2.24 3.70 0.17
CA GLY A 53 -3.21 4.65 0.71
C GLY A 53 -4.50 3.98 1.10
N ILE A 54 -5.25 4.63 1.98
CA ILE A 54 -6.67 4.40 2.20
C ILE A 54 -7.40 5.61 1.66
N TYR A 55 -8.28 5.41 0.67
CA TYR A 55 -8.93 6.50 -0.05
C TYR A 55 -9.70 7.41 0.91
N GLY A 56 -9.41 8.72 0.83
CA GLY A 56 -10.01 9.73 1.70
C GLY A 56 -9.41 9.80 3.11
N SER A 57 -8.41 8.97 3.45
CA SER A 57 -7.81 8.92 4.78
C SER A 57 -6.30 9.24 4.77
N MET A 58 -5.49 8.45 4.07
CA MET A 58 -4.02 8.62 4.09
C MET A 58 -3.36 8.15 2.80
N PHE A 59 -2.14 8.65 2.60
CA PHE A 59 -1.16 8.12 1.65
C PHE A 59 0.20 8.03 2.36
N HIS A 60 0.92 6.94 2.14
CA HIS A 60 2.23 6.69 2.76
C HIS A 60 3.16 5.98 1.78
N THR A 61 4.42 6.40 1.76
CA THR A 61 5.47 5.80 0.91
C THR A 61 6.63 5.35 1.79
N ALA A 62 6.99 4.06 1.70
CA ALA A 62 8.17 3.49 2.33
C ALA A 62 9.24 3.15 1.28
N PHE A 63 10.48 3.57 1.52
CA PHE A 63 11.59 3.35 0.58
C PHE A 63 12.45 2.14 0.96
N ALA A 64 13.03 1.47 -0.03
CA ALA A 64 13.90 0.31 0.17
C ALA A 64 15.11 0.32 -0.78
N GLY A 65 16.22 -0.26 -0.32
CA GLY A 65 17.46 -0.34 -1.10
C GLY A 65 17.53 -1.55 -2.03
N THR A 66 16.74 -2.60 -1.76
CA THR A 66 16.75 -3.85 -2.53
C THR A 66 15.33 -4.34 -2.81
N GLU A 67 15.17 -5.14 -3.87
CA GLU A 67 13.86 -5.73 -4.23
C GLU A 67 13.32 -6.66 -3.13
N ALA A 68 14.22 -7.38 -2.45
CA ALA A 68 13.85 -8.28 -1.36
C ALA A 68 13.30 -7.51 -0.15
N GLU A 69 13.98 -6.42 0.25
CA GLU A 69 13.49 -5.52 1.29
C GLU A 69 12.15 -4.88 0.89
N ALA A 70 12.05 -4.40 -0.35
CA ALA A 70 10.84 -3.76 -0.85
C ALA A 70 9.64 -4.74 -0.88
N SER A 71 9.88 -5.99 -1.29
CA SER A 71 8.85 -7.04 -1.27
C SER A 71 8.41 -7.37 0.15
N ALA A 72 9.34 -7.46 1.10
CA ALA A 72 9.02 -7.68 2.51
C ALA A 72 8.19 -6.51 3.09
N LYS A 73 8.56 -5.26 2.77
CA LYS A 73 7.78 -4.08 3.16
C LYS A 73 6.38 -4.10 2.56
N TYR A 74 6.25 -4.41 1.26
CA TYR A 74 4.96 -4.53 0.59
C TYR A 74 4.04 -5.53 1.29
N ASP A 75 4.52 -6.74 1.58
CA ASP A 75 3.70 -7.76 2.23
C ASP A 75 3.31 -7.38 3.66
N ALA A 76 4.25 -6.80 4.43
CA ALA A 76 3.99 -6.32 5.78
C ALA A 76 2.96 -5.17 5.80
N MET A 77 3.13 -4.17 4.93
CA MET A 77 2.21 -3.04 4.79
C MET A 77 0.82 -3.50 4.35
N ARG A 78 0.73 -4.37 3.33
CA ARG A 78 -0.55 -4.93 2.84
C ARG A 78 -1.31 -5.67 3.94
N ASN A 79 -0.62 -6.45 4.76
CA ASN A 79 -1.24 -7.14 5.89
C ASN A 79 -1.74 -6.15 6.95
N ARG A 80 -0.93 -5.15 7.33
CA ARG A 80 -1.35 -4.11 8.29
C ARG A 80 -2.50 -3.25 7.77
N LEU A 81 -2.54 -2.95 6.48
CA LEU A 81 -3.68 -2.27 5.84
C LEU A 81 -4.95 -3.11 5.94
N SER A 82 -4.85 -4.43 5.74
CA SER A 82 -6.00 -5.33 5.86
C SER A 82 -6.58 -5.31 7.28
N GLU A 83 -5.72 -5.24 8.30
CA GLU A 83 -6.15 -5.11 9.70
C GLU A 83 -6.81 -3.75 9.97
N LEU A 84 -6.24 -2.66 9.45
CA LEU A 84 -6.81 -1.31 9.56
C LEU A 84 -8.21 -1.22 8.93
N LEU A 85 -8.39 -1.80 7.73
CA LEU A 85 -9.65 -1.79 7.02
C LEU A 85 -10.72 -2.68 7.69
N ALA A 86 -10.33 -3.60 8.57
CA ALA A 86 -11.24 -4.44 9.33
C ALA A 86 -11.70 -3.81 10.66
N LEU A 87 -11.18 -2.63 11.02
CA LEU A 87 -11.62 -1.92 12.23
C LEU A 87 -13.07 -1.41 12.09
N PRO A 88 -13.86 -1.45 13.17
CA PRO A 88 -15.21 -0.88 13.17
C PRO A 88 -15.21 0.64 12.97
N ASP A 89 -16.11 1.15 12.13
CA ASP A 89 -16.26 2.59 11.82
C ASP A 89 -16.63 3.46 13.05
N ASP A 90 -17.21 2.86 14.10
CA ASP A 90 -17.66 3.58 15.29
C ASP A 90 -16.53 3.88 16.29
N ASN A 91 -15.31 3.41 16.03
CA ASN A 91 -14.15 3.62 16.90
C ASN A 91 -13.04 4.45 16.22
N ARG A 92 -13.34 5.75 16.01
CA ARG A 92 -12.42 6.68 15.35
C ARG A 92 -11.09 6.86 16.10
N GLU A 93 -11.08 6.83 17.42
CA GLU A 93 -9.83 6.98 18.20
C GLU A 93 -8.87 5.81 17.94
N ALA A 94 -9.38 4.56 17.99
CA ALA A 94 -8.57 3.39 17.67
C ALA A 94 -8.10 3.40 16.22
N TYR A 95 -8.95 3.84 15.29
CA TYR A 95 -8.58 3.98 13.87
C TYR A 95 -7.42 4.96 13.67
N TYR A 96 -7.48 6.16 14.24
CA TYR A 96 -6.38 7.13 14.12
C TYR A 96 -5.11 6.66 14.83
N ALA A 97 -5.22 6.06 16.02
CA ALA A 97 -4.06 5.50 16.71
C ALA A 97 -3.37 4.40 15.87
N ALA A 98 -4.17 3.55 15.21
CA ALA A 98 -3.64 2.50 14.34
C ALA A 98 -3.02 3.07 13.05
N LEU A 99 -3.56 4.16 12.48
CA LEU A 99 -2.93 4.87 11.36
C LEU A 99 -1.58 5.49 11.76
N ASP A 100 -1.52 6.12 12.93
CA ASP A 100 -0.27 6.69 13.43
C ASP A 100 0.79 5.59 13.66
N CYS A 101 0.40 4.45 14.23
CA CYS A 101 1.30 3.29 14.33
C CYS A 101 1.78 2.83 12.94
N PHE A 102 0.86 2.72 11.96
CA PHE A 102 1.21 2.30 10.60
C PHE A 102 2.25 3.23 9.96
N VAL A 103 2.05 4.55 10.05
CA VAL A 103 2.99 5.52 9.46
C VAL A 103 4.35 5.52 10.16
N ASN A 104 4.40 5.21 11.45
CA ASN A 104 5.66 5.14 12.20
C ASN A 104 6.40 3.80 12.03
N ASP A 105 5.69 2.72 11.70
CA ASP A 105 6.27 1.38 11.50
C ASP A 105 6.96 1.21 10.13
N PHE A 106 6.65 2.06 9.15
CA PHE A 106 7.09 1.93 7.75
C PHE A 106 7.73 3.19 7.19
#